data_AF-A0AAN6PR29-F1
#
_entry.id   AF-A0AAN6PR29-F1
#
_cell.length_a   1.000
_cell.length_b   1.000
_cell.length_c   1.000
_cell.angle_alpha   90.00
_cell.angle_beta   90.00
_cell.angle_gamma   90.00
#
_symmetry.space_group_name_H-M   'P 1'
#
loop_
_entity.id
_entity.type
_entity.pdbx_description
1 polymer ?
#
loop_
_entity_poly.entity_id
_entity_poly.type
_entity_poly.pdbx_seq_one_letter_code
_entity_poly.pdbx_strand_id
1 'polypeptide(L)'
;MTRPTSILIIGAGELGTAILSNLTSHPRYHQHRDTTTTLAVLRRASTLASADPATQSELAALASRGIVVEGGDLVASPESPLEDLISGRVLRGLGGWGNRVTVTDVRGIGTVVADLVFNPGDSETGGKVVYAAGDTVSYGEVADVVEAVYGGEWKREEWDREFLKRKLAEQPDDLMVKYQNAFGAGIGVSWEMERTVNHQRGIRITGLREYVEENRERLLQLSE
;
A
#
# COMPACT_ATOMS: atom_id res chain seq x y z
N MET A 1 -24.61 0.36 -12.01
CA MET A 1 -24.09 1.71 -11.66
C MET A 1 -23.51 2.38 -12.89
N THR A 2 -23.70 3.70 -13.03
CA THR A 2 -23.03 4.52 -14.05
C THR A 2 -21.57 4.73 -13.66
N ARG A 3 -20.65 4.55 -14.61
CA ARG A 3 -19.21 4.76 -14.44
C ARG A 3 -18.91 6.18 -13.92
N PRO A 4 -17.89 6.38 -13.05
CA PRO A 4 -17.51 7.72 -12.61
C PRO A 4 -17.01 8.58 -13.77
N THR A 5 -17.56 9.79 -13.87
CA THR A 5 -17.15 10.83 -14.85
C THR A 5 -16.04 11.73 -14.30
N SER A 6 -15.80 11.72 -12.99
CA SER A 6 -14.70 12.45 -12.36
C SER A 6 -14.07 11.58 -11.28
N ILE A 7 -12.75 11.44 -11.32
CA ILE A 7 -11.96 10.69 -10.36
C ILE A 7 -10.91 11.64 -9.80
N LEU A 8 -10.91 11.83 -8.48
CA LEU A 8 -9.87 12.57 -7.76
C LEU A 8 -9.03 11.58 -6.95
N ILE A 9 -7.72 11.60 -7.17
CA ILE A 9 -6.76 10.86 -6.36
C ILE A 9 -6.09 11.83 -5.39
N ILE A 10 -6.01 11.42 -4.14
CA ILE A 10 -5.44 12.24 -3.08
C ILE A 10 -4.00 11.80 -2.84
N GLY A 11 -3.05 12.67 -3.17
CA GLY A 11 -1.62 12.40 -3.09
C GLY A 11 -1.04 11.73 -4.33
N ALA A 12 0.20 12.07 -4.66
CA ALA A 12 0.99 11.49 -5.77
C ALA A 12 2.25 10.79 -5.26
N GLY A 13 2.20 10.19 -4.06
CA GLY A 13 3.24 9.26 -3.60
C GLY A 13 3.19 7.94 -4.37
N GLU A 14 3.98 6.94 -3.97
CA GLU A 14 4.06 5.65 -4.66
C GLU A 14 2.67 5.05 -4.96
N LEU A 15 1.77 5.06 -3.97
CA LEU A 15 0.41 4.53 -4.13
C LEU A 15 -0.47 5.36 -5.06
N GLY A 16 -0.50 6.68 -4.89
CA GLY A 16 -1.30 7.56 -5.74
C GLY A 16 -0.89 7.45 -7.21
N THR A 17 0.42 7.39 -7.46
CA THR A 17 0.98 7.23 -8.81
C THR A 17 0.71 5.84 -9.39
N ALA A 18 0.77 4.78 -8.59
CA ALA A 18 0.39 3.44 -9.03
C ALA A 18 -1.08 3.34 -9.42
N ILE A 19 -1.98 3.96 -8.66
CA ILE A 19 -3.42 4.04 -9.00
C ILE A 19 -3.61 4.83 -10.30
N LEU A 20 -2.98 6.01 -10.43
CA LEU A 20 -3.05 6.82 -11.66
C LEU A 20 -2.58 6.02 -12.89
N SER A 21 -1.45 5.32 -12.77
CA SER A 21 -0.88 4.51 -13.85
C SER A 21 -1.82 3.38 -14.28
N ASN A 22 -2.39 2.66 -13.31
CA ASN A 22 -3.32 1.56 -13.59
C ASN A 22 -4.65 2.05 -14.17
N LEU A 23 -5.18 3.18 -13.68
CA LEU A 23 -6.39 3.78 -14.24
C LEU A 23 -6.20 4.20 -15.70
N THR A 24 -5.09 4.89 -15.99
CA THR A 24 -4.81 5.41 -17.33
C THR A 24 -4.46 4.31 -18.33
N SER A 25 -3.86 3.20 -17.88
CA SER A 25 -3.50 2.06 -18.75
C SER A 25 -4.65 1.07 -18.97
N HIS A 26 -5.74 1.19 -18.21
CA HIS A 26 -6.83 0.23 -18.28
C HIS A 26 -7.54 0.27 -19.66
N PRO A 27 -7.83 -0.86 -20.34
CA PRO A 27 -8.42 -0.86 -21.67
C PRO A 27 -9.73 -0.07 -21.78
N ARG A 28 -10.57 -0.16 -20.73
CA ARG A 28 -11.85 0.56 -20.66
C ARG A 28 -11.68 2.07 -20.44
N TYR A 29 -10.51 2.54 -20.01
CA TYR A 29 -10.22 3.97 -19.94
C TYR A 29 -10.20 4.59 -21.35
N HIS A 30 -9.49 3.95 -22.29
CA HIS A 30 -9.31 4.46 -23.66
C HIS A 30 -10.48 4.17 -24.62
N GLN A 31 -11.21 3.07 -24.41
CA GLN A 31 -12.33 2.68 -25.29
C GLN A 31 -13.45 3.72 -25.39
N HIS A 32 -13.56 4.65 -24.43
CA HIS A 32 -14.63 5.63 -24.34
C HIS A 32 -14.10 7.05 -24.15
N ARG A 33 -13.03 7.42 -24.86
CA ARG A 33 -12.42 8.76 -24.82
C ARG A 33 -13.42 9.90 -25.14
N ASP A 34 -14.54 9.59 -25.79
CA ASP A 34 -15.64 10.51 -26.08
C ASP A 34 -16.61 10.75 -24.90
N THR A 35 -16.50 10.01 -23.80
CA THR A 35 -17.19 10.29 -22.53
C THR A 35 -16.18 10.62 -21.44
N THR A 36 -16.01 11.92 -21.22
CA THR A 36 -15.20 12.66 -20.23
C THR A 36 -15.10 12.04 -18.83
N THR A 37 -14.30 10.97 -18.65
CA THR A 37 -13.76 10.65 -17.31
C THR A 37 -12.59 11.60 -17.04
N THR A 38 -12.82 12.67 -16.27
CA THR A 38 -11.78 13.59 -15.81
C THR A 38 -11.00 12.96 -14.66
N LEU A 39 -9.67 12.85 -14.79
CA LEU A 39 -8.79 12.34 -13.75
C LEU A 39 -7.99 13.50 -13.17
N ALA A 40 -8.11 13.70 -11.86
CA ALA A 40 -7.39 14.73 -11.13
C ALA A 40 -6.54 14.11 -10.01
N VAL A 41 -5.42 14.74 -9.68
CA VAL A 41 -4.60 14.40 -8.52
C VAL A 41 -4.39 15.61 -7.63
N LEU A 42 -4.68 15.46 -6.35
CA LEU A 42 -4.45 16.48 -5.33
C LEU A 42 -3.00 16.36 -4.82
N ARG A 43 -2.23 17.44 -4.92
CA ARG A 43 -0.89 17.56 -4.33
C ARG A 43 -0.81 18.76 -3.38
N ARG A 44 0.18 18.76 -2.49
CA ARG A 44 0.43 19.89 -1.59
C ARG A 44 0.65 21.17 -2.39
N ALA A 45 0.15 22.29 -1.89
CA ALA A 45 0.30 23.59 -2.55
C ALA A 45 1.79 23.96 -2.76
N SER A 46 2.64 23.61 -1.81
CA SER A 46 4.10 23.79 -1.90
C SER A 46 4.74 22.99 -3.04
N THR A 47 4.20 21.82 -3.38
CA THR A 47 4.70 21.00 -4.48
C THR A 47 4.39 21.63 -5.85
N LEU A 48 3.25 22.32 -5.97
CA LEU A 48 2.88 23.03 -7.21
C LEU A 48 3.72 24.28 -7.43
N ALA A 49 4.14 24.92 -6.34
CA ALA A 49 5.02 26.09 -6.38
C ALA A 49 6.52 25.72 -6.46
N SER A 50 6.86 24.43 -6.52
CA SER A 50 8.25 23.98 -6.49
C SER A 50 9.00 24.34 -7.78
N ALA A 51 10.21 24.89 -7.61
CA ALA A 51 11.15 25.14 -8.71
C ALA A 51 12.09 23.96 -8.98
N ASP A 52 11.95 22.87 -8.22
CA ASP A 52 12.78 21.67 -8.36
C ASP A 52 12.55 20.99 -9.74
N PRO A 53 13.61 20.75 -10.53
CA PRO A 53 13.48 20.16 -11.87
C PRO A 53 12.82 18.77 -11.88
N ALA A 54 13.06 17.94 -10.86
CA ALA A 54 12.44 16.62 -10.78
C ALA A 54 10.92 16.73 -10.57
N THR A 55 10.51 17.60 -9.65
CA THR A 55 9.11 17.93 -9.39
C THR A 55 8.42 18.51 -10.63
N GLN A 56 9.08 19.41 -11.36
CA GLN A 56 8.54 19.98 -12.60
C GLN A 56 8.37 18.93 -13.71
N SER A 57 9.33 18.04 -13.86
CA SER A 57 9.25 16.92 -14.81
C SER A 57 8.08 15.98 -14.47
N GLU A 58 7.89 15.68 -13.18
CA GLU A 58 6.77 14.87 -12.71
C GLU A 58 5.40 15.52 -13.01
N LEU A 59 5.25 16.82 -12.71
CA LEU A 59 4.03 17.57 -13.03
C LEU A 59 3.76 17.63 -14.53
N ALA A 60 4.80 17.83 -15.35
CA ALA A 60 4.69 17.81 -16.80
C ALA A 60 4.28 16.43 -17.33
N ALA A 61 4.80 15.35 -16.75
CA ALA A 61 4.42 13.99 -17.11
C ALA A 61 2.93 13.71 -16.81
N LEU A 62 2.41 14.18 -15.67
CA LEU A 62 0.99 14.08 -15.33
C LEU A 62 0.12 14.87 -16.32
N ALA A 63 0.50 16.12 -16.61
CA ALA A 63 -0.23 16.96 -17.57
C ALA A 63 -0.25 16.34 -18.98
N SER A 64 0.85 15.72 -19.43
CA SER A 64 0.94 15.06 -20.73
C SER A 64 -0.04 13.89 -20.90
N ARG A 65 -0.47 13.29 -19.78
CA ARG A 65 -1.46 12.20 -19.71
C ARG A 65 -2.90 12.72 -19.56
N GLY A 66 -3.12 14.03 -19.59
CA GLY A 66 -4.44 14.65 -19.40
C GLY A 66 -4.94 14.63 -17.96
N ILE A 67 -4.04 14.45 -16.98
CA ILE A 67 -4.37 14.46 -15.56
C ILE A 67 -4.35 15.90 -15.05
N VAL A 68 -5.44 16.34 -14.43
CA VAL A 68 -5.53 17.65 -13.77
C VAL A 68 -4.78 17.59 -12.44
N VAL A 69 -3.94 18.56 -12.14
CA VAL A 69 -3.26 18.62 -10.83
C VAL A 69 -3.88 19.75 -10.01
N GLU A 70 -4.44 19.38 -8.86
CA GLU A 70 -5.11 20.29 -7.93
C GLU A 70 -4.25 20.50 -6.68
N GLY A 71 -4.28 21.71 -6.11
CA GLY A 71 -3.57 22.05 -4.89
C GLY A 71 -4.43 21.82 -3.64
N GLY A 72 -3.89 21.11 -2.64
CA GLY A 72 -4.55 20.95 -1.34
C GLY A 72 -3.64 20.38 -0.26
N ASP A 73 -3.89 20.77 0.99
CA ASP A 73 -3.09 20.36 2.14
C ASP A 73 -3.83 19.31 2.97
N LEU A 74 -3.14 18.20 3.25
CA LEU A 74 -3.59 17.11 4.11
C LEU A 74 -2.48 16.75 5.10
N VAL A 75 -2.90 16.34 6.30
CA VAL A 75 -2.01 15.95 7.40
C VAL A 75 -1.13 14.77 6.97
N ALA A 76 0.18 14.88 7.22
CA ALA A 76 1.14 13.83 6.91
C ALA A 76 0.88 12.57 7.77
N SER A 77 1.01 11.40 7.16
CA SER A 77 1.17 10.12 7.88
C SER A 77 2.65 9.73 7.88
N PRO A 78 3.15 9.05 8.92
CA PRO A 78 4.53 8.57 8.96
C PRO A 78 4.81 7.49 7.91
N GLU A 79 6.10 7.25 7.66
CA GLU A 79 6.61 6.22 6.75
C GLU A 79 6.38 4.80 7.30
N SER A 80 6.55 3.80 6.43
CA SER A 80 6.04 2.43 6.58
C SER A 80 6.58 1.67 7.81
N PRO A 81 5.74 0.95 8.59
CA PRO A 81 6.17 0.12 9.74
C PRO A 81 7.09 -1.07 9.38
N LEU A 82 7.21 -1.39 8.08
CA LEU A 82 8.04 -2.51 7.63
C LEU A 82 9.54 -2.22 7.76
N GLU A 83 9.95 -0.96 7.75
CA GLU A 83 11.36 -0.57 7.87
C GLU A 83 11.88 -0.84 9.29
N ASP A 84 11.08 -0.52 10.31
CA ASP A 84 11.34 -0.86 11.71
C ASP A 84 11.39 -2.38 11.96
N LEU A 85 10.74 -3.17 11.10
CA LEU A 85 10.65 -4.62 11.24
C LEU A 85 11.94 -5.34 10.85
N ILE A 86 12.82 -4.69 10.07
CA ILE A 86 14.04 -5.28 9.50
C ILE A 86 15.33 -4.52 9.86
N SER A 87 15.22 -3.36 10.51
CA SER A 87 16.36 -2.55 10.93
C SER A 87 17.34 -3.34 11.82
N GLY A 88 18.64 -3.23 11.52
CA GLY A 88 19.71 -3.86 12.31
C GLY A 88 19.70 -5.39 12.27
N ARG A 89 19.15 -6.01 11.21
CA ARG A 89 18.99 -7.47 11.07
C ARG A 89 18.20 -8.14 12.20
N VAL A 90 17.22 -7.42 12.75
CA VAL A 90 16.29 -7.94 13.76
C VAL A 90 14.91 -8.07 13.16
N LEU A 91 14.35 -9.28 13.15
CA LEU A 91 12.98 -9.59 12.75
C LEU A 91 12.08 -9.62 13.96
N ARG A 92 10.97 -8.88 13.94
CA ARG A 92 10.05 -8.79 15.09
C ARG A 92 8.71 -9.46 14.85
N GLY A 93 8.32 -10.38 15.73
CA GLY A 93 7.00 -11.01 15.71
C GLY A 93 6.00 -10.21 16.56
N LEU A 94 5.16 -9.38 15.95
CA LEU A 94 4.19 -8.56 16.70
C LEU A 94 3.00 -9.40 17.16
N GLY A 95 2.81 -9.54 18.48
CA GLY A 95 1.74 -10.34 19.07
C GLY A 95 1.95 -11.85 18.97
N GLY A 96 3.14 -12.30 18.55
CA GLY A 96 3.50 -13.69 18.36
C GLY A 96 3.79 -14.07 16.91
N TRP A 97 4.67 -15.06 16.70
CA TRP A 97 5.04 -15.50 15.36
C TRP A 97 3.89 -16.07 14.53
N GLY A 98 2.88 -16.65 15.18
CA GLY A 98 1.67 -17.15 14.52
C GLY A 98 0.65 -16.07 14.16
N ASN A 99 0.84 -14.82 14.61
CA ASN A 99 -0.09 -13.73 14.32
C ASN A 99 -0.03 -13.37 12.83
N ARG A 100 -1.20 -13.22 12.19
CA ARG A 100 -1.33 -13.09 10.73
C ARG A 100 -1.59 -11.64 10.32
N VAL A 101 -1.01 -11.28 9.18
CA VAL A 101 -1.14 -9.99 8.51
C VAL A 101 -1.39 -10.22 7.02
N THR A 102 -2.18 -9.33 6.40
CA THR A 102 -2.33 -9.29 4.95
C THR A 102 -1.46 -8.20 4.36
N VAL A 103 -0.66 -8.58 3.36
CA VAL A 103 0.26 -7.69 2.65
C VAL A 103 -0.17 -7.59 1.19
N THR A 104 -0.03 -6.40 0.63
CA THR A 104 -0.38 -6.11 -0.77
C THR A 104 0.65 -5.13 -1.30
N ASP A 105 1.24 -5.43 -2.46
CA ASP A 105 2.16 -4.50 -3.10
C ASP A 105 1.39 -3.30 -3.66
N VAL A 106 2.09 -2.17 -3.76
CA VAL A 106 1.50 -0.90 -4.20
C VAL A 106 0.93 -0.98 -5.62
N ARG A 107 1.57 -1.72 -6.53
CA ARG A 107 1.09 -1.87 -7.92
C ARG A 107 -0.18 -2.70 -7.94
N GLY A 108 -0.23 -3.78 -7.17
CA GLY A 108 -1.40 -4.61 -6.97
C GLY A 108 -2.62 -3.84 -6.46
N ILE A 109 -2.45 -2.95 -5.48
CA ILE A 109 -3.53 -2.06 -5.02
C ILE A 109 -4.05 -1.21 -6.19
N GLY A 110 -3.14 -0.61 -6.98
CA GLY A 110 -3.51 0.16 -8.16
C GLY A 110 -4.33 -0.64 -9.17
N THR A 111 -3.96 -1.90 -9.42
CA THR A 111 -4.69 -2.81 -10.33
C THR A 111 -6.10 -3.09 -9.83
N VAL A 112 -6.27 -3.42 -8.54
CA VAL A 112 -7.60 -3.70 -7.97
C VAL A 112 -8.49 -2.47 -7.97
N VAL A 113 -7.94 -1.31 -7.62
CA VAL A 113 -8.69 -0.04 -7.65
C VAL A 113 -9.17 0.26 -9.07
N ALA A 114 -8.30 0.14 -10.08
CA ALA A 114 -8.68 0.38 -11.47
C ALA A 114 -9.75 -0.60 -11.95
N ASP A 115 -9.61 -1.88 -11.62
CA ASP A 115 -10.62 -2.89 -11.94
C ASP A 115 -11.97 -2.59 -11.27
N LEU A 116 -12.00 -2.22 -9.99
CA LEU A 116 -13.25 -1.85 -9.31
C LEU A 116 -13.92 -0.61 -9.92
N VAL A 117 -13.13 0.39 -10.31
CA VAL A 117 -13.63 1.62 -10.95
C VAL A 117 -14.30 1.33 -12.29
N PHE A 118 -13.68 0.50 -13.13
CA PHE A 118 -14.18 0.22 -14.48
C PHE A 118 -15.11 -0.98 -14.57
N ASN A 119 -15.03 -1.92 -13.62
CA ASN A 119 -15.83 -3.12 -13.52
C ASN A 119 -16.48 -3.20 -12.13
N PRO A 120 -17.42 -2.31 -11.78
CA PRO A 120 -18.00 -2.27 -10.43
C PRO A 120 -18.87 -3.51 -10.08
N GLY A 121 -19.19 -4.37 -11.06
CA GLY A 121 -20.04 -5.57 -10.87
C GLY A 121 -21.49 -5.24 -10.49
N ASP A 122 -22.21 -6.24 -9.97
CA ASP A 122 -23.55 -6.11 -9.38
C ASP A 122 -23.51 -5.53 -7.95
N SER A 123 -22.32 -5.40 -7.38
CA SER A 123 -22.15 -4.69 -6.13
C SER A 123 -22.47 -3.21 -6.35
N GLU A 124 -23.62 -2.79 -5.84
CA GLU A 124 -23.82 -1.45 -5.27
C GLU A 124 -22.63 -1.18 -4.33
N THR A 125 -21.53 -0.67 -4.88
CA THR A 125 -20.26 -0.44 -4.19
C THR A 125 -20.29 0.88 -3.41
N GLY A 126 -21.43 1.57 -3.40
CA GLY A 126 -21.72 2.60 -2.43
C GLY A 126 -21.75 2.00 -1.03
N GLY A 127 -20.71 2.29 -0.24
CA GLY A 127 -20.69 2.02 1.21
C GLY A 127 -20.27 0.61 1.65
N LYS A 128 -19.65 -0.21 0.80
CA LYS A 128 -19.14 -1.53 1.19
C LYS A 128 -17.61 -1.55 1.28
N VAL A 129 -17.08 -2.10 2.37
CA VAL A 129 -15.65 -2.40 2.49
C VAL A 129 -15.33 -3.62 1.63
N VAL A 130 -14.28 -3.49 0.81
CA VAL A 130 -13.75 -4.57 -0.01
C VAL A 130 -12.31 -4.87 0.40
N TYR A 131 -11.88 -6.12 0.22
CA TYR A 131 -10.55 -6.58 0.60
C TYR A 131 -9.74 -6.94 -0.63
N ALA A 132 -8.44 -6.63 -0.59
CA ALA A 132 -7.45 -7.03 -1.59
C ALA A 132 -6.25 -7.65 -0.88
N ALA A 133 -5.55 -8.59 -1.50
CA ALA A 133 -4.35 -9.18 -0.91
C ALA A 133 -3.38 -9.67 -1.98
N GLY A 134 -2.09 -9.42 -1.76
CA GLY A 134 -1.03 -10.21 -2.37
C GLY A 134 -0.90 -11.55 -1.65
N ASP A 135 -0.72 -11.49 -0.33
CA ASP A 135 -0.64 -12.65 0.55
C ASP A 135 -1.24 -12.35 1.94
N THR A 136 -1.76 -13.38 2.60
CA THR A 136 -2.03 -13.37 4.05
C THR A 136 -1.11 -14.37 4.73
N VAL A 137 -0.19 -13.87 5.55
CA VAL A 137 0.92 -14.61 6.13
C VAL A 137 1.06 -14.31 7.61
N SER A 138 1.68 -15.23 8.35
CA SER A 138 2.12 -15.03 9.71
C SER A 138 3.45 -14.27 9.77
N TYR A 139 3.76 -13.62 10.90
CA TYR A 139 5.09 -13.03 11.10
C TYR A 139 6.21 -14.06 11.01
N GLY A 140 5.96 -15.32 11.36
CA GLY A 140 6.91 -16.42 11.19
C GLY A 140 7.23 -16.66 9.71
N GLU A 141 6.20 -16.74 8.86
CA GLU A 141 6.38 -16.88 7.40
C GLU A 141 7.09 -15.66 6.80
N VAL A 142 6.80 -14.45 7.30
CA VAL A 142 7.55 -13.25 6.89
C VAL A 142 9.04 -13.40 7.21
N ALA A 143 9.37 -13.83 8.44
CA ALA A 143 10.75 -14.04 8.84
C ALA A 143 11.45 -15.10 7.99
N ASP A 144 10.78 -16.21 7.70
CA ASP A 144 11.30 -17.29 6.86
C ASP A 144 11.61 -16.81 5.43
N VAL A 145 10.74 -15.96 4.85
CA VAL A 145 10.99 -15.36 3.53
C VAL A 145 12.20 -14.43 3.55
N VAL A 146 12.28 -13.54 4.55
CA VAL A 146 13.40 -12.59 4.65
C VAL A 146 14.72 -13.34 4.81
N GLU A 147 14.81 -14.28 5.75
CA GLU A 147 16.02 -15.07 5.97
C GLU A 147 16.45 -15.85 4.72
N ALA A 148 15.48 -16.46 4.01
CA ALA A 148 15.77 -17.21 2.80
C ALA A 148 16.29 -16.33 1.65
N VAL A 149 15.77 -15.12 1.47
CA VAL A 149 16.15 -14.24 0.34
C VAL A 149 17.44 -13.46 0.61
N TYR A 150 17.64 -12.99 1.84
CA TYR A 150 18.82 -12.19 2.18
C TYR A 150 20.01 -13.01 2.65
N GLY A 151 19.75 -14.17 3.26
CA GLY A 151 20.78 -14.95 3.94
C GLY A 151 21.44 -14.21 5.11
N GLY A 152 22.48 -14.83 5.67
CA GLY A 152 23.19 -14.33 6.85
C GLY A 152 22.43 -14.57 8.16
N GLU A 153 22.99 -14.08 9.26
CA GLU A 153 22.39 -14.22 10.59
C GLU A 153 21.34 -13.14 10.84
N TRP A 154 20.18 -13.56 11.36
CA TRP A 154 19.07 -12.72 11.75
C TRP A 154 18.69 -13.00 13.20
N LYS A 155 18.42 -11.94 13.96
CA LYS A 155 17.86 -12.08 15.30
C LYS A 155 16.35 -12.05 15.21
N ARG A 156 15.68 -13.11 15.66
CA ARG A 156 14.22 -13.13 15.85
C ARG A 156 13.86 -12.65 17.26
N GLU A 157 12.97 -11.67 17.36
CA GLU A 157 12.51 -11.10 18.63
C GLU A 157 10.97 -11.08 18.65
N GLU A 158 10.36 -11.77 19.60
CA GLU A 158 8.90 -11.71 19.75
C GLU A 158 8.51 -10.53 20.65
N TRP A 159 7.55 -9.73 20.19
CA TRP A 159 6.92 -8.68 20.99
C TRP A 159 5.50 -9.11 21.31
N ASP A 160 5.34 -9.73 22.47
CA ASP A 160 4.03 -10.20 22.94
C ASP A 160 3.05 -9.05 23.24
N ARG A 161 1.80 -9.42 23.55
CA ARG A 161 0.72 -8.46 23.82
C ARG A 161 0.96 -7.62 25.07
N GLU A 162 1.63 -8.14 26.08
CA GLU A 162 1.89 -7.42 27.33
C GLU A 162 2.97 -6.36 27.13
N PHE A 163 4.04 -6.73 26.43
CA PHE A 163 5.12 -5.84 26.03
C PHE A 163 4.59 -4.69 25.15
N LEU A 164 3.80 -5.00 24.12
CA LEU A 164 3.23 -4.00 23.22
C LEU A 164 2.34 -3.01 23.99
N LYS A 165 1.45 -3.50 24.88
CA LYS A 165 0.59 -2.64 25.70
C LYS A 165 1.39 -1.74 26.63
N ARG A 166 2.49 -2.24 27.21
CA ARG A 166 3.39 -1.44 28.06
C ARG A 166 4.04 -0.31 27.28
N LYS A 167 4.58 -0.61 26.08
CA LYS A 167 5.12 0.41 25.18
C LYS A 167 4.08 1.50 24.88
N LEU A 168 2.83 1.13 24.62
CA LEU A 168 1.76 2.09 24.35
C LEU A 168 1.42 2.94 25.58
N ALA A 169 1.45 2.37 26.78
CA ALA A 169 1.24 3.13 28.01
C ALA A 169 2.37 4.13 28.27
N GLU A 170 3.61 3.78 27.94
CA GLU A 170 4.79 4.65 28.08
C GLU A 170 4.84 5.75 27.01
N GLN A 171 4.40 5.45 25.79
CA GLN A 171 4.45 6.34 24.63
C GLN A 171 3.08 6.43 23.93
N PRO A 172 2.06 7.00 24.61
CA PRO A 172 0.68 6.97 24.14
C PRO A 172 0.41 7.87 22.94
N ASP A 173 1.33 8.79 22.60
CA ASP A 173 1.20 9.68 21.45
C ASP A 173 2.05 9.25 20.26
N ASP A 174 2.94 8.27 20.45
CA ASP A 174 3.76 7.73 19.38
C ASP A 174 2.90 6.91 18.41
N LEU A 175 2.83 7.38 17.15
CA LEU A 175 2.02 6.75 16.11
C LEU A 175 2.54 5.34 15.79
N MET A 176 3.85 5.13 15.76
CA MET A 176 4.43 3.84 15.43
C MET A 176 4.14 2.81 16.53
N VAL A 177 4.20 3.22 17.80
CA VAL A 177 3.79 2.36 18.93
C VAL A 177 2.31 1.99 18.84
N LYS A 178 1.43 2.91 18.43
CA LYS A 178 0.00 2.62 18.16
C LYS A 178 -0.14 1.60 17.03
N TYR A 179 0.58 1.78 15.92
CA TYR A 179 0.59 0.85 14.79
C TYR A 179 1.03 -0.56 15.23
N GLN A 180 2.16 -0.68 15.91
CA GLN A 180 2.69 -1.96 16.41
C GLN A 180 1.69 -2.66 17.33
N ASN A 181 0.96 -1.91 18.17
CA ASN A 181 -0.07 -2.45 19.05
C ASN A 181 -1.29 -2.98 18.29
N ALA A 182 -1.75 -2.26 17.26
CA ALA A 182 -2.86 -2.66 16.42
C ALA A 182 -2.52 -3.92 15.62
N PHE A 183 -1.37 -3.92 14.94
CA PHE A 183 -0.90 -5.06 14.15
C PHE A 183 -0.59 -6.28 15.00
N GLY A 184 0.03 -6.07 16.17
CA GLY A 184 0.23 -7.14 17.13
C GLY A 184 -1.08 -7.67 17.74
N ALA A 185 -2.22 -6.98 17.59
CA ALA A 185 -3.50 -7.47 18.11
C ALA A 185 -4.12 -8.53 17.20
N GLY A 186 -3.72 -8.53 15.92
CA GLY A 186 -4.27 -9.41 14.89
C GLY A 186 -5.70 -9.05 14.47
N ILE A 187 -6.31 -7.99 15.02
CA ILE A 187 -7.70 -7.62 14.74
C ILE A 187 -7.74 -6.64 13.56
N GLY A 188 -8.42 -7.03 12.49
CA GLY A 188 -8.63 -6.17 11.31
C GLY A 188 -7.42 -6.00 10.39
N VAL A 189 -6.35 -6.76 10.62
CA VAL A 189 -5.09 -6.69 9.85
C VAL A 189 -4.85 -7.92 8.96
N SER A 190 -5.70 -8.93 9.05
CA SER A 190 -5.70 -10.07 8.14
C SER A 190 -7.11 -10.50 7.75
N TRP A 191 -7.24 -11.08 6.56
CA TRP A 191 -8.47 -11.64 6.01
C TRP A 191 -8.17 -12.88 5.17
N GLU A 192 -9.19 -13.66 4.84
CA GLU A 192 -9.06 -14.85 3.98
C GLU A 192 -8.84 -14.44 2.52
N MET A 193 -7.92 -15.11 1.83
CA MET A 193 -7.58 -14.80 0.44
C MET A 193 -8.79 -14.96 -0.48
N GLU A 194 -9.62 -15.96 -0.25
CA GLU A 194 -10.82 -16.31 -1.02
C GLU A 194 -11.89 -15.21 -0.97
N ARG A 195 -11.84 -14.37 0.07
CA ARG A 195 -12.77 -13.24 0.26
C ARG A 195 -12.30 -11.96 -0.42
N THR A 196 -11.09 -11.94 -0.97
CA THR A 196 -10.54 -10.78 -1.64
C THR A 196 -11.13 -10.61 -3.03
N VAL A 197 -11.33 -9.36 -3.44
CA VAL A 197 -11.82 -9.02 -4.77
C VAL A 197 -10.90 -9.57 -5.84
N ASN A 198 -9.58 -9.45 -5.65
CA ASN A 198 -8.62 -9.93 -6.63
C ASN A 198 -8.66 -11.44 -6.79
N HIS A 199 -8.79 -12.22 -5.72
CA HIS A 199 -8.97 -13.67 -5.83
C HIS A 199 -10.28 -14.02 -6.56
N GLN A 200 -11.40 -13.42 -6.18
CA GLN A 200 -12.72 -13.68 -6.79
C GLN A 200 -12.77 -13.33 -8.27
N ARG A 201 -11.97 -12.34 -8.70
CA ARG A 201 -11.90 -11.87 -10.09
C ARG A 201 -10.73 -12.46 -10.87
N GLY A 202 -9.92 -13.34 -10.27
CA GLY A 202 -8.74 -13.91 -10.91
C GLY A 202 -7.63 -12.90 -11.23
N ILE A 203 -7.56 -11.80 -10.48
CA ILE A 203 -6.52 -10.77 -10.61
C ILE A 203 -5.31 -11.21 -9.79
N ARG A 204 -4.19 -11.47 -10.47
CA ARG A 204 -2.91 -11.74 -9.81
C ARG A 204 -2.37 -10.46 -9.20
N ILE A 205 -1.95 -10.54 -7.93
CA ILE A 205 -1.20 -9.53 -7.21
C ILE A 205 0.13 -10.14 -6.79
N THR A 206 1.18 -9.32 -6.70
CA THR A 206 2.50 -9.77 -6.25
C THR A 206 2.42 -10.22 -4.78
N GLY A 207 2.84 -11.46 -4.52
CA GLY A 207 2.96 -12.01 -3.16
C GLY A 207 4.21 -11.53 -2.43
N LEU A 208 4.33 -11.85 -1.14
CA LEU A 208 5.43 -11.45 -0.27
C LEU A 208 6.79 -11.90 -0.81
N ARG A 209 6.93 -13.20 -1.14
CA ARG A 209 8.20 -13.77 -1.61
C ARG A 209 8.68 -13.07 -2.88
N GLU A 210 7.79 -12.99 -3.87
CA GLU A 210 8.05 -12.33 -5.15
C GLU A 210 8.45 -10.86 -4.92
N TYR A 211 7.72 -10.14 -4.06
CA TYR A 211 8.04 -8.76 -3.72
C TYR A 211 9.43 -8.60 -3.09
N VAL A 212 9.78 -9.45 -2.12
CA VAL A 212 11.07 -9.39 -1.43
C VAL A 212 12.23 -9.72 -2.38
N GLU A 213 12.04 -10.69 -3.28
CA GLU A 213 13.03 -11.05 -4.30
C GLU A 213 13.25 -9.91 -5.32
N GLU A 214 12.17 -9.28 -5.81
CA GLU A 214 12.25 -8.15 -6.74
C GLU A 214 12.88 -6.89 -6.11
N ASN A 215 12.73 -6.70 -4.80
CA ASN A 215 13.18 -5.49 -4.10
C ASN A 215 14.45 -5.70 -3.28
N ARG A 216 15.14 -6.84 -3.44
CA ARG A 216 16.25 -7.26 -2.58
C ARG A 216 17.32 -6.18 -2.40
N GLU A 217 17.79 -5.57 -3.48
CA GLU A 217 18.87 -4.56 -3.40
C GLU A 217 18.43 -3.30 -2.65
N ARG A 218 17.20 -2.82 -2.91
CA ARG A 218 16.63 -1.64 -2.26
C ARG A 218 16.44 -1.85 -0.76
N LEU A 219 15.91 -3.02 -0.39
CA LEU A 219 15.63 -3.35 1.01
C LEU A 219 16.91 -3.66 1.81
N LEU A 220 17.98 -4.15 1.16
CA LEU A 220 19.29 -4.28 1.81
C LEU A 220 19.86 -2.93 2.25
N GLN A 221 19.72 -1.90 1.42
CA GLN A 221 20.19 -0.54 1.75
C GLN A 221 19.45 0.08 2.95
N LEU A 222 18.23 -0.40 3.26
CA LEU A 222 17.45 0.03 4.42
C LEU A 222 17.78 -0.78 5.69
N SER A 223 18.54 -1.88 5.55
CA SER A 223 18.89 -2.79 6.65
C SER A 223 20.28 -2.55 7.25
N GLU A 224 21.08 -1.69 6.61
CA GLU A 224 22.39 -1.18 7.08
C GLU A 224 22.23 0.05 7.97
#